data_AF-A0A099S983-F1
#
_entry.id   AF-A0A099S983-F1
#
_cell.length_a   1.000
_cell.length_b   1.000
_cell.length_c   1.000
_cell.angle_alpha   90.00
_cell.angle_beta   90.00
_cell.angle_gamma   90.00
#
_symmetry.space_group_name_H-M   'P 1'
#
loop_
_entity.id
_entity.type
_entity.pdbx_description
1 polymer ?
#
loop_
_entity_poly.entity_id
_entity_poly.type
_entity_poly.pdbx_seq_one_letter_code
_entity_poly.pdbx_strand_id
1 'polypeptide(L)'
;MKSFLTSIQERVLLYDGSKGVMLQKRGLKGNEASESWNLSKPDEIKNLYNLYKQAGSDVIQTNTFPGNRVTLDKHGIGDKTYQVNFEGVKLAKEVAGDNTYVAASVGPTGMIMEPAGELSFDKAYDIFKEQLKAIEDAGADVVNFETFTDLNELRAAILAAKETTSLPIIASVTFNDNSRTLSGNSAEVCAIVCEALKVEVVGANCSGGPDSLLEPIKKMHGVVSIPLSVKANAGMPELVAGEAVYKQKPEQFSAYTKEYVEHGVRLIGGCCGTTPEFISALRKELNEIKVQDLELRSNSMIASAFSYLELSNKELSIEKLFINDDMRDMLRKGDFYSLLQAYKAAKMDCLFIDFGDMSETFDVWEFISTISYLVKKPLIIKCDSIEIVDKILRYYPGRVGVVLSNTSNLSRDQFKHYGALILNDKFEPTV
;
A
#
# COMPACT_ATOMS: atom_id res chain seq x y z
N MET A 1 4.31 -2.68 26.84
CA MET A 1 4.21 -3.75 25.83
C MET A 1 5.47 -3.74 24.96
N LYS A 2 5.82 -4.83 24.26
CA LYS A 2 6.88 -4.80 23.24
C LYS A 2 6.50 -3.78 22.13
N SER A 3 7.41 -3.42 21.24
CA SER A 3 7.00 -2.62 20.07
C SER A 3 6.09 -3.45 19.15
N PHE A 4 5.29 -2.76 18.34
CA PHE A 4 4.47 -3.37 17.29
C PHE A 4 5.31 -4.29 16.40
N LEU A 5 6.47 -3.79 15.94
CA LEU A 5 7.39 -4.52 15.07
C LEU A 5 7.94 -5.79 15.69
N THR A 6 8.30 -5.79 16.98
CA THR A 6 8.73 -7.02 17.63
C THR A 6 7.57 -8.00 17.77
N SER A 7 6.38 -7.52 18.10
CA SER A 7 5.23 -8.39 18.36
C SER A 7 4.72 -9.09 17.10
N ILE A 8 4.68 -8.40 15.96
CA ILE A 8 4.20 -8.97 14.70
C ILE A 8 5.15 -10.01 14.10
N GLN A 9 6.42 -10.01 14.51
CA GLN A 9 7.39 -11.04 14.16
C GLN A 9 7.23 -12.30 15.03
N GLU A 10 6.86 -12.13 16.30
CA GLU A 10 6.78 -13.24 17.27
C GLU A 10 5.43 -13.96 17.29
N ARG A 11 4.34 -13.27 16.92
CA ARG A 11 2.99 -13.84 16.96
C ARG A 11 2.07 -13.19 15.93
N VAL A 12 0.91 -13.82 15.72
CA VAL A 12 -0.18 -13.20 14.96
C VAL A 12 -0.89 -12.18 15.84
N LEU A 13 -1.02 -10.96 15.34
CA LEU A 13 -1.80 -9.88 15.92
C LEU A 13 -3.21 -9.88 15.34
N LEU A 14 -4.20 -9.55 16.17
CA LEU A 14 -5.59 -9.43 15.78
C LEU A 14 -5.99 -7.95 15.62
N TYR A 15 -6.34 -7.55 14.42
CA TYR A 15 -7.08 -6.33 14.14
C TYR A 15 -8.52 -6.40 14.65
N ASP A 16 -9.12 -5.24 14.78
CA ASP A 16 -10.56 -5.05 14.96
C ASP A 16 -11.37 -5.16 13.64
N GLY A 17 -12.67 -4.88 13.73
CA GLY A 17 -13.64 -5.02 12.63
C GLY A 17 -14.13 -3.69 12.01
N SER A 18 -15.31 -3.69 11.39
CA SER A 18 -15.87 -2.53 10.67
C SER A 18 -16.20 -1.33 11.56
N LYS A 19 -15.71 -0.14 11.21
CA LYS A 19 -16.10 1.11 11.89
C LYS A 19 -17.38 1.64 11.26
N GLY A 20 -17.37 1.83 9.95
CA GLY A 20 -18.49 2.38 9.19
C GLY A 20 -19.82 1.65 9.46
N VAL A 21 -19.86 0.32 9.35
CA VAL A 21 -21.09 -0.46 9.60
C VAL A 21 -21.56 -0.30 11.06
N MET A 22 -20.63 -0.31 12.01
CA MET A 22 -20.94 -0.17 13.43
C MET A 22 -21.43 1.25 13.77
N LEU A 23 -20.92 2.29 13.11
CA LEU A 23 -21.39 3.67 13.28
C LEU A 23 -22.73 3.91 12.59
N GLN A 24 -22.96 3.31 11.42
CA GLN A 24 -24.28 3.33 10.76
C GLN A 24 -25.37 2.73 11.65
N LYS A 25 -25.10 1.59 12.32
CA LYS A 25 -26.00 1.00 13.33
C LYS A 25 -26.28 1.92 14.52
N ARG A 26 -25.41 2.90 14.78
CA ARG A 26 -25.56 3.93 15.81
C ARG A 26 -26.12 5.25 15.27
N GLY A 27 -26.59 5.26 14.03
CA GLY A 27 -27.27 6.41 13.42
C GLY A 27 -26.37 7.36 12.65
N LEU A 28 -25.16 6.96 12.24
CA LEU A 28 -24.39 7.69 11.24
C LEU A 28 -25.15 7.72 9.91
N LYS A 29 -25.44 8.92 9.41
CA LYS A 29 -26.17 9.11 8.15
C LYS A 29 -25.21 9.17 6.98
N GLY A 30 -25.66 8.77 5.79
CA GLY A 30 -24.82 8.72 4.58
C GLY A 30 -24.27 10.07 4.10
N ASN A 31 -24.79 11.19 4.59
CA ASN A 31 -24.28 12.53 4.29
C ASN A 31 -23.27 13.05 5.33
N GLU A 32 -23.09 12.35 6.45
CA GLU A 32 -22.11 12.68 7.49
C GLU A 32 -20.79 11.97 7.22
N ALA A 33 -19.67 12.67 7.41
CA ALA A 33 -18.35 12.05 7.50
C ALA A 33 -18.21 11.35 8.86
N SER A 34 -17.83 10.07 8.90
CA SER A 34 -17.61 9.35 10.16
C SER A 34 -16.56 10.03 11.04
N GLU A 35 -15.57 10.67 10.43
CA GLU A 35 -14.44 11.32 11.09
C GLU A 35 -14.90 12.54 11.89
N SER A 36 -16.01 13.17 11.50
CA SER A 36 -16.60 14.28 12.25
C SER A 36 -17.02 13.87 13.66
N TRP A 37 -17.36 12.59 13.87
CA TRP A 37 -17.74 12.06 15.17
C TRP A 37 -16.57 11.97 16.14
N ASN A 38 -15.31 12.01 15.66
CA ASN A 38 -14.15 12.16 16.54
C ASN A 38 -14.24 13.47 17.35
N LEU A 39 -14.89 14.51 16.79
CA LEU A 39 -15.07 15.79 17.46
C LEU A 39 -16.45 15.89 18.12
N SER A 40 -17.51 15.52 17.40
CA SER A 40 -18.88 15.76 17.84
C SER A 40 -19.46 14.68 18.74
N LYS A 41 -18.93 13.45 18.68
CA LYS A 41 -19.42 12.29 19.43
C LYS A 41 -18.27 11.39 19.94
N PRO A 42 -17.26 11.94 20.64
CA PRO A 42 -16.06 11.20 21.04
C PRO A 42 -16.36 9.97 21.92
N ASP A 43 -17.40 10.02 22.76
CA ASP A 43 -17.77 8.89 23.62
C ASP A 43 -18.32 7.71 22.80
N GLU A 44 -19.05 7.94 21.72
CA GLU A 44 -19.51 6.88 20.80
C GLU A 44 -18.33 6.18 20.13
N ILE A 45 -17.33 6.96 19.72
CA ILE A 45 -16.09 6.44 19.11
C ILE A 45 -15.30 5.60 20.13
N LYS A 46 -15.09 6.11 21.35
CA LYS A 46 -14.41 5.36 22.42
C LYS A 46 -15.17 4.08 22.79
N ASN A 47 -16.49 4.13 22.86
CA ASN A 47 -17.32 2.95 23.11
C ASN A 47 -17.13 1.89 22.01
N LEU A 48 -17.07 2.30 20.74
CA LEU A 48 -16.80 1.39 19.64
C LEU A 48 -15.41 0.74 19.74
N TYR A 49 -14.36 1.52 20.00
CA TYR A 49 -13.01 0.98 20.22
C TYR A 49 -12.99 -0.02 21.39
N ASN A 50 -13.67 0.30 22.50
CA ASN A 50 -13.76 -0.57 23.66
C ASN A 50 -14.43 -1.91 23.33
N LEU A 51 -15.48 -1.93 22.50
CA LEU A 51 -16.13 -3.18 22.09
C LEU A 51 -15.17 -4.11 21.34
N TYR A 52 -14.37 -3.56 20.41
CA TYR A 52 -13.39 -4.36 19.69
C TYR A 52 -12.21 -4.78 20.56
N LYS A 53 -11.77 -3.93 21.50
CA LYS A 53 -10.79 -4.30 22.51
C LYS A 53 -11.28 -5.48 23.36
N GLN A 54 -12.53 -5.42 23.84
CA GLN A 54 -13.15 -6.48 24.64
C GLN A 54 -13.36 -7.78 23.86
N ALA A 55 -13.59 -7.69 22.54
CA ALA A 55 -13.61 -8.85 21.65
C ALA A 55 -12.22 -9.49 21.43
N GLY A 56 -11.16 -8.86 21.94
CA GLY A 56 -9.81 -9.40 21.93
C GLY A 56 -8.90 -8.81 20.87
N SER A 57 -9.19 -7.64 20.29
CA SER A 57 -8.28 -6.98 19.35
C SER A 57 -6.95 -6.62 20.02
N ASP A 58 -5.84 -6.96 19.37
CA ASP A 58 -4.49 -6.47 19.71
C ASP A 58 -4.20 -5.11 19.11
N VAL A 59 -4.86 -4.79 17.98
CA VAL A 59 -4.68 -3.57 17.22
C VAL A 59 -6.04 -2.93 16.94
N ILE A 60 -6.25 -1.71 17.40
CA ILE A 60 -7.44 -0.90 17.10
C ILE A 60 -7.10 0.02 15.95
N GLN A 61 -7.96 0.06 14.93
CA GLN A 61 -7.83 1.08 13.89
C GLN A 61 -8.62 2.32 14.23
N THR A 62 -8.03 3.47 13.96
CA THR A 62 -8.66 4.77 14.18
C THR A 62 -9.81 5.02 13.20
N ASN A 63 -10.78 5.83 13.62
CA ASN A 63 -11.86 6.35 12.79
C ASN A 63 -11.36 7.52 11.93
N THR A 64 -10.42 7.23 11.03
CA THR A 64 -9.73 8.22 10.18
C THR A 64 -9.59 7.79 8.72
N PHE A 65 -10.28 6.72 8.30
CA PHE A 65 -10.09 6.07 6.99
C PHE A 65 -10.16 7.08 5.81
N PRO A 66 -11.30 7.72 5.50
CA PRO A 66 -11.35 8.79 4.51
C PRO A 66 -11.02 10.17 5.11
N GLY A 67 -10.10 10.25 6.08
CA GLY A 67 -9.73 11.48 6.77
C GLY A 67 -8.85 12.45 5.96
N ASN A 68 -8.75 12.28 4.65
CA ASN A 68 -7.97 13.17 3.79
C ASN A 68 -8.78 14.40 3.35
N ARG A 69 -8.08 15.50 3.05
CA ARG A 69 -8.66 16.79 2.63
C ARG A 69 -9.73 16.67 1.56
N VAL A 70 -9.41 15.97 0.46
CA VAL A 70 -10.29 15.82 -0.70
C VAL A 70 -11.60 15.16 -0.33
N THR A 71 -11.58 14.19 0.57
CA THR A 71 -12.80 13.49 0.98
C THR A 71 -13.59 14.33 1.99
N LEU A 72 -12.92 14.95 2.95
CA LEU A 72 -13.54 15.80 3.96
C LEU A 72 -14.17 17.08 3.37
N ASP A 73 -13.63 17.61 2.26
CA ASP A 73 -14.22 18.73 1.51
C ASP A 73 -15.61 18.39 0.97
N LYS A 74 -15.86 17.13 0.56
CA LYS A 74 -17.20 16.67 0.10
C LYS A 74 -18.25 16.76 1.20
N HIS A 75 -17.82 16.80 2.47
CA HIS A 75 -18.68 16.95 3.64
C HIS A 75 -18.59 18.35 4.28
N GLY A 76 -17.91 19.31 3.63
CA GLY A 76 -17.77 20.69 4.11
C GLY A 76 -16.92 20.84 5.37
N ILE A 77 -16.06 19.86 5.68
CA ILE A 77 -15.19 19.86 6.86
C ILE A 77 -13.71 19.69 6.53
N GLY A 78 -13.31 19.91 5.28
CA GLY A 78 -11.91 19.79 4.87
C GLY A 78 -10.97 20.62 5.74
N ASP A 79 -11.34 21.85 6.12
CA ASP A 79 -10.52 22.71 6.99
C ASP A 79 -10.24 22.12 8.38
N LYS A 80 -10.93 21.05 8.74
CA LYS A 80 -10.72 20.30 9.97
C LYS A 80 -9.89 19.02 9.75
N THR A 81 -9.27 18.83 8.59
CA THR A 81 -8.48 17.63 8.25
C THR A 81 -7.49 17.29 9.37
N TYR A 82 -6.66 18.25 9.81
CA TYR A 82 -5.75 18.01 10.93
C TYR A 82 -6.50 17.58 12.21
N GLN A 83 -7.52 18.35 12.60
CA GLN A 83 -8.22 18.16 13.87
C GLN A 83 -8.95 16.81 13.96
N VAL A 84 -9.66 16.39 12.92
CA VAL A 84 -10.43 15.13 12.94
C VAL A 84 -9.52 13.91 13.01
N ASN A 85 -8.34 13.96 12.37
CA ASN A 85 -7.37 12.87 12.40
C ASN A 85 -6.65 12.82 13.76
N PHE A 86 -6.20 13.98 14.25
CA PHE A 86 -5.53 14.08 15.54
C PHE A 86 -6.41 13.52 16.67
N GLU A 87 -7.66 13.98 16.76
CA GLU A 87 -8.60 13.49 17.78
C GLU A 87 -8.98 12.03 17.55
N GLY A 88 -9.11 11.57 16.29
CA GLY A 88 -9.39 10.17 15.98
C GLY A 88 -8.33 9.21 16.52
N VAL A 89 -7.05 9.58 16.41
CA VAL A 89 -5.92 8.84 16.98
C VAL A 89 -5.90 8.93 18.50
N LYS A 90 -6.07 10.13 19.07
CA LYS A 90 -6.07 10.35 20.52
C LYS A 90 -7.13 9.53 21.23
N LEU A 91 -8.37 9.50 20.72
CA LEU A 91 -9.44 8.68 21.29
C LEU A 91 -9.11 7.18 21.26
N ALA A 92 -8.42 6.71 20.22
CA ALA A 92 -7.98 5.33 20.14
C ALA A 92 -6.87 5.05 21.16
N LYS A 93 -5.90 5.96 21.33
CA LYS A 93 -4.82 5.83 22.34
C LYS A 93 -5.38 5.82 23.77
N GLU A 94 -6.36 6.66 24.06
CA GLU A 94 -7.05 6.66 25.37
C GLU A 94 -7.68 5.31 25.69
N VAL A 95 -8.35 4.68 24.71
CA VAL A 95 -8.98 3.37 24.88
C VAL A 95 -7.96 2.24 24.90
N ALA A 96 -6.94 2.30 24.05
CA ALA A 96 -5.91 1.27 23.92
C ALA A 96 -5.11 1.10 25.21
N GLY A 97 -4.68 2.21 25.82
CA GLY A 97 -3.72 2.18 26.93
C GLY A 97 -2.43 1.48 26.54
N ASP A 98 -1.77 0.81 27.49
CA ASP A 98 -0.45 0.20 27.25
C ASP A 98 -0.48 -1.21 26.65
N ASN A 99 -1.68 -1.78 26.44
CA ASN A 99 -1.88 -3.19 26.11
C ASN A 99 -2.52 -3.44 24.74
N THR A 100 -2.63 -2.41 23.91
CA THR A 100 -3.24 -2.51 22.58
C THR A 100 -2.55 -1.50 21.69
N TYR A 101 -2.25 -1.86 20.45
CA TYR A 101 -1.66 -0.94 19.49
C TYR A 101 -2.75 -0.13 18.79
N VAL A 102 -2.41 1.09 18.38
CA VAL A 102 -3.28 1.95 17.57
C VAL A 102 -2.70 2.07 16.17
N ALA A 103 -3.45 1.54 15.21
CA ALA A 103 -3.17 1.69 13.79
C ALA A 103 -3.97 2.87 13.22
N ALA A 104 -3.27 3.91 12.76
CA ALA A 104 -3.92 5.02 12.09
C ALA A 104 -4.43 4.58 10.71
N SER A 105 -5.74 4.50 10.54
CA SER A 105 -6.37 4.11 9.28
C SER A 105 -6.31 5.26 8.27
N VAL A 106 -5.74 5.01 7.09
CA VAL A 106 -5.65 5.95 5.98
C VAL A 106 -6.13 5.25 4.71
N GLY A 107 -7.18 5.80 4.09
CA GLY A 107 -7.74 5.30 2.84
C GLY A 107 -7.33 6.13 1.63
N PRO A 108 -7.62 5.63 0.41
CA PRO A 108 -7.34 6.37 -0.82
C PRO A 108 -8.15 7.67 -0.90
N THR A 109 -7.72 8.58 -1.76
CA THR A 109 -8.40 9.86 -2.02
C THR A 109 -9.74 9.68 -2.73
N GLY A 110 -9.92 8.55 -3.42
CA GLY A 110 -11.04 8.29 -4.32
C GLY A 110 -10.97 9.07 -5.64
N MET A 111 -9.87 9.77 -5.91
CA MET A 111 -9.59 10.38 -7.22
C MET A 111 -8.92 9.36 -8.14
N ILE A 112 -8.97 9.62 -9.44
CA ILE A 112 -8.30 8.79 -10.45
C ILE A 112 -6.93 9.39 -10.76
N MET A 113 -5.88 8.57 -10.72
CA MET A 113 -4.52 8.96 -11.05
C MET A 113 -4.40 9.42 -12.52
N GLU A 114 -3.58 10.43 -12.76
CA GLU A 114 -3.14 10.80 -14.10
C GLU A 114 -2.46 9.61 -14.83
N PRO A 115 -2.57 9.53 -16.16
CA PRO A 115 -3.27 10.45 -17.07
C PRO A 115 -4.78 10.15 -17.21
N ALA A 116 -5.31 9.13 -16.52
CA ALA A 116 -6.72 8.75 -16.63
C ALA A 116 -7.67 9.68 -15.84
N GLY A 117 -7.15 10.38 -14.85
CA GLY A 117 -7.84 11.41 -14.08
C GLY A 117 -6.95 12.62 -13.79
N GLU A 118 -7.22 13.30 -12.68
CA GLU A 118 -6.62 14.60 -12.32
C GLU A 118 -5.72 14.54 -11.07
N LEU A 119 -5.46 13.34 -10.55
CA LEU A 119 -4.57 13.16 -9.40
C LEU A 119 -3.15 12.88 -9.89
N SER A 120 -2.30 13.89 -9.86
CA SER A 120 -0.86 13.71 -10.05
C SER A 120 -0.23 13.06 -8.80
N PHE A 121 0.96 12.46 -8.98
CA PHE A 121 1.70 11.84 -7.88
C PHE A 121 1.99 12.80 -6.73
N ASP A 122 2.47 14.01 -7.05
CA ASP A 122 2.82 15.00 -6.02
C ASP A 122 1.57 15.55 -5.30
N LYS A 123 0.44 15.69 -6.02
CA LYS A 123 -0.83 16.05 -5.40
C LYS A 123 -1.30 14.96 -4.42
N ALA A 124 -1.21 13.68 -4.80
CA ALA A 124 -1.52 12.57 -3.90
C ALA A 124 -0.62 12.60 -2.66
N TYR A 125 0.69 12.76 -2.86
CA TYR A 125 1.67 12.90 -1.79
C TYR A 125 1.30 14.02 -0.81
N ASP A 126 0.98 15.22 -1.28
CA ASP A 126 0.65 16.37 -0.42
C ASP A 126 -0.65 16.15 0.36
N ILE A 127 -1.66 15.52 -0.26
CA ILE A 127 -2.92 15.16 0.41
C ILE A 127 -2.66 14.20 1.58
N PHE A 128 -1.88 13.15 1.36
CA PHE A 128 -1.57 12.19 2.42
C PHE A 128 -0.68 12.81 3.50
N LYS A 129 0.31 13.62 3.11
CA LYS A 129 1.20 14.33 4.04
C LYS A 129 0.43 15.17 5.06
N GLU A 130 -0.60 15.89 4.63
CA GLU A 130 -1.45 16.67 5.55
C GLU A 130 -2.09 15.78 6.64
N GLN A 131 -2.68 14.67 6.22
CA GLN A 131 -3.32 13.71 7.13
C GLN A 131 -2.30 13.04 8.07
N LEU A 132 -1.17 12.60 7.51
CA LEU A 132 -0.10 11.89 8.22
C LEU A 132 0.56 12.76 9.29
N LYS A 133 0.65 14.08 9.06
CA LYS A 133 1.18 15.00 10.07
C LYS A 133 0.34 14.99 11.35
N ALA A 134 -0.99 15.01 11.23
CA ALA A 134 -1.89 14.91 12.37
C ALA A 134 -1.79 13.56 13.09
N ILE A 135 -1.55 12.49 12.34
CA ILE A 135 -1.39 11.12 12.87
C ILE A 135 -0.11 10.99 13.70
N GLU A 136 1.03 11.48 13.19
CA GLU A 136 2.31 11.49 13.92
C GLU A 136 2.17 12.30 15.21
N ASP A 137 1.65 13.53 15.11
CA ASP A 137 1.52 14.44 16.26
C ASP A 137 0.62 13.88 17.37
N ALA A 138 -0.37 13.05 17.01
CA ALA A 138 -1.26 12.40 17.96
C ALA A 138 -0.70 11.09 18.57
N GLY A 139 0.42 10.58 18.06
CA GLY A 139 1.12 9.44 18.64
C GLY A 139 0.50 8.07 18.36
N ALA A 140 0.07 7.83 17.11
CA ALA A 140 -0.28 6.48 16.65
C ALA A 140 0.92 5.52 16.76
N ASP A 141 0.69 4.20 16.80
CA ASP A 141 1.77 3.21 16.89
C ASP A 141 2.23 2.72 15.51
N VAL A 142 1.36 2.81 14.50
CA VAL A 142 1.60 2.36 13.12
C VAL A 142 0.64 3.08 12.17
N VAL A 143 1.08 3.37 10.94
CA VAL A 143 0.21 3.85 9.86
C VAL A 143 -0.31 2.65 9.07
N ASN A 144 -1.61 2.58 8.87
CA ASN A 144 -2.25 1.54 8.08
C ASN A 144 -2.96 2.13 6.87
N PHE A 145 -2.30 2.07 5.73
CA PHE A 145 -2.91 2.32 4.43
C PHE A 145 -3.81 1.13 4.06
N GLU A 146 -5.10 1.37 3.86
CA GLU A 146 -6.03 0.30 3.51
C GLU A 146 -6.92 0.63 2.32
N THR A 147 -7.39 -0.42 1.64
CA THR A 147 -8.33 -0.33 0.51
C THR A 147 -7.82 0.46 -0.69
N PHE A 148 -6.51 0.53 -0.90
CA PHE A 148 -5.98 1.17 -2.10
C PHE A 148 -6.29 0.31 -3.34
N THR A 149 -6.76 0.97 -4.40
CA THR A 149 -7.15 0.36 -5.68
C THR A 149 -6.17 0.67 -6.81
N ASP A 150 -5.21 1.56 -6.54
CA ASP A 150 -4.13 1.96 -7.43
C ASP A 150 -2.79 1.91 -6.70
N LEU A 151 -1.82 1.14 -7.23
CA LEU A 151 -0.50 1.00 -6.63
C LEU A 151 0.28 2.32 -6.62
N ASN A 152 0.13 3.18 -7.63
CA ASN A 152 0.90 4.42 -7.69
C ASN A 152 0.38 5.46 -6.69
N GLU A 153 -0.94 5.50 -6.45
CA GLU A 153 -1.51 6.29 -5.35
C GLU A 153 -0.98 5.78 -3.99
N LEU A 154 -0.95 4.46 -3.79
CA LEU A 154 -0.39 3.85 -2.58
C LEU A 154 1.11 4.17 -2.42
N ARG A 155 1.89 4.15 -3.51
CA ARG A 155 3.31 4.57 -3.47
C ARG A 155 3.46 6.02 -3.01
N ALA A 156 2.63 6.94 -3.52
CA ALA A 156 2.65 8.33 -3.08
C ALA A 156 2.34 8.45 -1.57
N ALA A 157 1.37 7.68 -1.07
CA ALA A 157 1.04 7.62 0.35
C ALA A 157 2.19 7.06 1.22
N ILE A 158 2.83 5.97 0.77
CA ILE A 158 3.97 5.37 1.46
C ILE A 158 5.15 6.36 1.53
N LEU A 159 5.49 7.02 0.42
CA LEU A 159 6.55 8.03 0.43
C LEU A 159 6.20 9.22 1.34
N ALA A 160 4.94 9.67 1.33
CA ALA A 160 4.48 10.71 2.24
C ALA A 160 4.64 10.30 3.71
N ALA A 161 4.34 9.05 4.07
CA ALA A 161 4.57 8.54 5.43
C ALA A 161 6.05 8.53 5.78
N LYS A 162 6.89 7.90 4.95
CA LYS A 162 8.34 7.81 5.20
C LYS A 162 9.03 9.16 5.37
N GLU A 163 8.51 10.19 4.72
CA GLU A 163 9.08 11.55 4.73
C GLU A 163 8.44 12.48 5.76
N THR A 164 7.33 12.07 6.40
CA THR A 164 6.57 12.89 7.35
C THR A 164 6.51 12.30 8.75
N THR A 165 6.64 10.97 8.88
CA THR A 165 6.42 10.21 10.10
C THR A 165 7.62 9.30 10.40
N SER A 166 7.73 8.88 11.66
CA SER A 166 8.69 7.84 12.09
C SER A 166 8.03 6.47 12.30
N LEU A 167 6.73 6.39 12.00
CA LEU A 167 5.90 5.23 12.27
C LEU A 167 6.15 4.12 11.26
N PRO A 168 6.04 2.85 11.70
CA PRO A 168 5.94 1.74 10.78
C PRO A 168 4.73 1.86 9.86
N ILE A 169 4.81 1.20 8.72
CA ILE A 169 3.82 1.26 7.64
C ILE A 169 3.27 -0.14 7.35
N ILE A 170 1.95 -0.21 7.33
CA ILE A 170 1.17 -1.33 6.81
C ILE A 170 0.54 -0.85 5.51
N ALA A 171 0.78 -1.58 4.42
CA ALA A 171 0.26 -1.26 3.09
C ALA A 171 -0.72 -2.34 2.63
N SER A 172 -2.01 -2.01 2.57
CA SER A 172 -3.05 -2.94 2.16
C SER A 172 -3.80 -2.44 0.93
N VAL A 173 -3.97 -3.35 -0.02
CA VAL A 173 -4.66 -3.13 -1.29
C VAL A 173 -5.95 -3.95 -1.35
N THR A 174 -6.86 -3.61 -2.27
CA THR A 174 -8.07 -4.40 -2.51
C THR A 174 -8.05 -5.00 -3.92
N PHE A 175 -8.58 -6.22 -4.05
CA PHE A 175 -8.51 -7.00 -5.27
C PHE A 175 -9.89 -7.39 -5.80
N ASN A 176 -9.98 -7.57 -7.11
CA ASN A 176 -11.06 -8.30 -7.77
C ASN A 176 -10.77 -9.82 -7.78
N ASP A 177 -11.71 -10.59 -8.34
CA ASP A 177 -11.66 -12.05 -8.42
C ASP A 177 -10.42 -12.61 -9.15
N ASN A 178 -9.74 -11.80 -9.97
CA ASN A 178 -8.52 -12.17 -10.68
C ASN A 178 -7.23 -11.85 -9.91
N SER A 179 -7.34 -11.51 -8.62
CA SER A 179 -6.22 -11.03 -7.79
C SER A 179 -5.54 -9.79 -8.36
N ARG A 180 -6.32 -8.89 -8.97
CA ARG A 180 -5.83 -7.61 -9.49
C ARG A 180 -6.57 -6.42 -8.87
N THR A 181 -5.85 -5.34 -8.66
CA THR A 181 -6.44 -4.06 -8.24
C THR A 181 -7.32 -3.50 -9.36
N LEU A 182 -8.07 -2.43 -9.09
CA LEU A 182 -8.89 -1.75 -10.10
C LEU A 182 -8.03 -1.20 -11.25
N SER A 183 -6.85 -0.67 -10.93
CA SER A 183 -5.84 -0.21 -11.89
C SER A 183 -5.11 -1.35 -12.63
N GLY A 184 -5.38 -2.62 -12.26
CA GLY A 184 -4.84 -3.80 -12.92
C GLY A 184 -3.51 -4.31 -12.39
N ASN A 185 -3.01 -3.82 -11.25
CA ASN A 185 -1.80 -4.33 -10.61
C ASN A 185 -2.06 -5.73 -10.04
N SER A 186 -1.16 -6.70 -10.22
CA SER A 186 -1.32 -8.02 -9.61
C SER A 186 -0.94 -8.01 -8.13
N ALA A 187 -1.41 -9.00 -7.37
CA ALA A 187 -1.06 -9.17 -5.96
C ALA A 187 0.46 -9.26 -5.74
N GLU A 188 1.18 -9.98 -6.60
CA GLU A 188 2.63 -10.12 -6.56
C GLU A 188 3.33 -8.76 -6.77
N VAL A 189 2.92 -8.01 -7.80
CA VAL A 189 3.50 -6.68 -8.09
C VAL A 189 3.30 -5.73 -6.92
N CYS A 190 2.10 -5.70 -6.33
CA CYS A 190 1.82 -4.86 -5.17
C CYS A 190 2.74 -5.22 -4.00
N ALA A 191 2.90 -6.51 -3.71
CA ALA A 191 3.73 -6.98 -2.61
C ALA A 191 5.22 -6.67 -2.81
N ILE A 192 5.75 -6.95 -4.01
CA ILE A 192 7.16 -6.67 -4.37
C ILE A 192 7.47 -5.17 -4.23
N VAL A 193 6.59 -4.31 -4.75
CA VAL A 193 6.82 -2.86 -4.72
C VAL A 193 6.72 -2.31 -3.29
N CYS A 194 5.76 -2.77 -2.50
CA CYS A 194 5.62 -2.34 -1.11
C CYS A 194 6.81 -2.80 -0.25
N GLU A 195 7.24 -4.07 -0.35
CA GLU A 195 8.41 -4.57 0.37
C GLU A 195 9.69 -3.82 -0.03
N ALA A 196 9.84 -3.52 -1.32
CA ALA A 196 10.95 -2.74 -1.82
C ALA A 196 10.99 -1.32 -1.22
N LEU A 197 9.82 -0.69 -1.05
CA LEU A 197 9.66 0.58 -0.35
C LEU A 197 9.85 0.48 1.17
N LYS A 198 10.18 -0.70 1.70
CA LYS A 198 10.46 -0.95 3.12
C LYS A 198 9.25 -0.78 4.04
N VAL A 199 8.05 -1.09 3.56
CA VAL A 199 6.92 -1.26 4.49
C VAL A 199 7.13 -2.50 5.35
N GLU A 200 6.66 -2.49 6.58
CA GLU A 200 6.84 -3.59 7.52
C GLU A 200 5.80 -4.69 7.38
N VAL A 201 4.64 -4.37 6.79
CA VAL A 201 3.57 -5.35 6.51
C VAL A 201 2.90 -4.97 5.19
N VAL A 202 2.65 -5.96 4.34
CA VAL A 202 1.83 -5.79 3.14
C VAL A 202 0.63 -6.72 3.18
N GLY A 203 -0.49 -6.35 2.57
CA GLY A 203 -1.66 -7.22 2.65
C GLY A 203 -2.83 -6.83 1.79
N ALA A 204 -3.96 -7.45 2.12
CA ALA A 204 -5.20 -7.23 1.42
C ALA A 204 -6.38 -7.01 2.37
N ASN A 205 -7.30 -6.13 1.98
CA ASN A 205 -8.53 -5.93 2.71
C ASN A 205 -9.73 -5.65 1.80
N CYS A 206 -10.92 -5.70 2.39
CA CYS A 206 -12.21 -5.54 1.71
C CYS A 206 -12.48 -6.71 0.76
N SER A 207 -12.89 -6.43 -0.48
CA SER A 207 -13.30 -7.42 -1.49
C SER A 207 -14.53 -8.23 -1.06
N GLY A 208 -14.47 -9.57 -1.09
CA GLY A 208 -15.55 -10.45 -0.65
C GLY A 208 -15.28 -11.03 0.73
N GLY A 209 -15.74 -12.26 0.93
CA GLY A 209 -15.43 -13.06 2.12
C GLY A 209 -13.95 -13.44 2.21
N PRO A 210 -13.53 -14.08 3.32
CA PRO A 210 -12.17 -14.59 3.48
C PRO A 210 -11.67 -15.45 2.30
N ASP A 211 -12.54 -16.27 1.72
CA ASP A 211 -12.23 -17.06 0.52
C ASP A 211 -11.69 -16.21 -0.63
N SER A 212 -12.25 -15.01 -0.85
CA SER A 212 -11.84 -14.12 -1.95
C SER A 212 -10.42 -13.58 -1.82
N LEU A 213 -9.87 -13.52 -0.59
CA LEU A 213 -8.53 -13.00 -0.34
C LEU A 213 -7.47 -14.09 -0.17
N LEU A 214 -7.82 -15.38 -0.15
CA LEU A 214 -6.85 -16.47 -0.06
C LEU A 214 -5.85 -16.47 -1.22
N GLU A 215 -6.35 -16.50 -2.46
CA GLU A 215 -5.49 -16.54 -3.65
C GLU A 215 -4.59 -15.31 -3.79
N PRO A 216 -5.09 -14.07 -3.60
CA PRO A 216 -4.21 -12.90 -3.49
C PRO A 216 -3.13 -13.04 -2.41
N ILE A 217 -3.47 -13.50 -1.20
CA ILE A 217 -2.50 -13.67 -0.10
C ILE A 217 -1.46 -14.74 -0.44
N LYS A 218 -1.85 -15.87 -1.05
CA LYS A 218 -0.92 -16.91 -1.53
C LYS A 218 0.08 -16.36 -2.54
N LYS A 219 -0.39 -15.57 -3.50
CA LYS A 219 0.44 -14.90 -4.50
C LYS A 219 1.42 -13.93 -3.87
N MET A 220 0.96 -13.09 -2.94
CA MET A 220 1.84 -12.19 -2.17
C MET A 220 2.89 -12.98 -1.40
N HIS A 221 2.47 -14.01 -0.66
CA HIS A 221 3.35 -14.84 0.15
C HIS A 221 4.49 -15.45 -0.68
N GLY A 222 4.22 -15.85 -1.93
CA GLY A 222 5.23 -16.42 -2.81
C GLY A 222 6.36 -15.48 -3.22
N VAL A 223 6.22 -14.16 -3.01
CA VAL A 223 7.18 -13.16 -3.53
C VAL A 223 7.76 -12.21 -2.47
N VAL A 224 7.32 -12.25 -1.21
CA VAL A 224 7.87 -11.39 -0.14
C VAL A 224 8.39 -12.15 1.06
N SER A 225 9.23 -11.50 1.86
CA SER A 225 9.76 -12.04 3.13
C SER A 225 9.20 -11.34 4.37
N ILE A 226 8.39 -10.30 4.18
CA ILE A 226 7.76 -9.54 5.26
C ILE A 226 6.42 -10.14 5.69
N PRO A 227 5.96 -9.88 6.93
CA PRO A 227 4.64 -10.29 7.38
C PRO A 227 3.52 -9.85 6.45
N LEU A 228 2.50 -10.69 6.30
CA LEU A 228 1.28 -10.32 5.58
C LEU A 228 0.14 -9.90 6.53
N SER A 229 -0.75 -9.04 6.03
CA SER A 229 -2.03 -8.73 6.69
C SER A 229 -3.25 -9.09 5.87
N VAL A 230 -4.35 -9.46 6.54
CA VAL A 230 -5.64 -9.69 5.87
C VAL A 230 -6.83 -9.18 6.67
N LYS A 231 -7.75 -8.45 6.02
CA LYS A 231 -9.03 -7.98 6.59
C LYS A 231 -10.16 -8.15 5.58
N ALA A 232 -10.75 -9.34 5.51
CA ALA A 232 -11.84 -9.63 4.59
C ALA A 232 -13.18 -9.01 5.02
N ASN A 233 -14.13 -8.85 4.08
CA ASN A 233 -15.51 -8.53 4.42
C ASN A 233 -16.24 -9.76 4.96
N ALA A 234 -17.35 -9.58 5.67
CA ALA A 234 -18.22 -10.67 6.12
C ALA A 234 -19.08 -11.25 4.98
N GLY A 235 -18.42 -11.63 3.89
CA GLY A 235 -19.02 -12.03 2.62
C GLY A 235 -19.40 -10.84 1.75
N MET A 236 -20.00 -11.12 0.60
CA MET A 236 -20.58 -10.08 -0.26
C MET A 236 -21.87 -9.54 0.38
N PRO A 237 -22.07 -8.20 0.37
CA PRO A 237 -23.30 -7.63 0.88
C PRO A 237 -24.48 -7.93 -0.04
N GLU A 238 -25.64 -8.19 0.55
CA GLU A 238 -26.91 -8.19 -0.15
C GLU A 238 -27.68 -6.92 0.16
N LEU A 239 -28.31 -6.31 -0.85
CA LEU A 239 -29.21 -5.18 -0.63
C LEU A 239 -30.57 -5.69 -0.17
N VAL A 240 -30.89 -5.47 1.10
CA VAL A 240 -32.19 -5.81 1.69
C VAL A 240 -32.84 -4.52 2.16
N ALA A 241 -33.98 -4.14 1.57
CA ALA A 241 -34.69 -2.90 1.86
C ALA A 241 -33.83 -1.61 1.75
N GLY A 242 -32.84 -1.61 0.85
CA GLY A 242 -31.93 -0.47 0.65
C GLY A 242 -30.73 -0.45 1.60
N GLU A 243 -30.62 -1.42 2.50
CA GLU A 243 -29.49 -1.57 3.42
C GLU A 243 -28.58 -2.74 2.98
N ALA A 244 -27.26 -2.56 3.13
CA ALA A 244 -26.28 -3.61 2.87
C ALA A 244 -26.24 -4.60 4.06
N VAL A 245 -26.69 -5.83 3.83
CA VAL A 245 -26.73 -6.90 4.82
C VAL A 245 -25.67 -7.96 4.51
N TYR A 246 -24.86 -8.29 5.51
CA TYR A 246 -23.83 -9.32 5.44
C TYR A 246 -24.32 -10.59 6.14
N LYS A 247 -24.37 -11.72 5.42
CA LYS A 247 -24.96 -12.97 5.92
C LYS A 247 -23.93 -13.99 6.44
N GLN A 248 -22.65 -13.80 6.15
CA GLN A 248 -21.62 -14.74 6.61
C GLN A 248 -21.57 -14.75 8.14
N LYS A 249 -21.46 -15.93 8.74
CA LYS A 249 -21.39 -16.08 10.20
C LYS A 249 -19.95 -16.00 10.72
N PRO A 250 -19.74 -15.59 11.98
CA PRO A 250 -18.40 -15.55 12.60
C PRO A 250 -17.59 -16.85 12.45
N GLU A 251 -18.22 -18.02 12.63
CA GLU A 251 -17.53 -19.31 12.57
C GLU A 251 -17.13 -19.68 11.13
N GLN A 252 -17.94 -19.30 10.15
CA GLN A 252 -17.63 -19.49 8.74
C GLN A 252 -16.48 -18.56 8.31
N PHE A 253 -16.45 -17.35 8.87
CA PHE A 253 -15.39 -16.39 8.62
C PHE A 253 -14.07 -16.85 9.24
N SER A 254 -14.09 -17.27 10.50
CA SER A 254 -12.88 -17.62 11.26
C SER A 254 -12.23 -18.93 10.80
N ALA A 255 -12.98 -19.83 10.15
CA ALA A 255 -12.46 -21.10 9.63
C ALA A 255 -11.25 -20.95 8.68
N TYR A 256 -11.08 -19.78 8.04
CA TYR A 256 -9.96 -19.47 7.14
C TYR A 256 -8.67 -19.03 7.86
N THR A 257 -8.73 -18.78 9.17
CA THR A 257 -7.62 -18.22 9.96
C THR A 257 -6.35 -19.05 9.82
N LYS A 258 -6.47 -20.39 9.94
CA LYS A 258 -5.33 -21.29 9.86
C LYS A 258 -4.63 -21.20 8.50
N GLU A 259 -5.39 -21.24 7.41
CA GLU A 259 -4.84 -21.18 6.05
C GLU A 259 -4.11 -19.84 5.82
N TYR A 260 -4.65 -18.72 6.29
CA TYR A 260 -3.94 -17.44 6.20
C TYR A 260 -2.62 -17.43 6.97
N VAL A 261 -2.60 -17.96 8.20
CA VAL A 261 -1.38 -17.98 9.02
C VAL A 261 -0.30 -18.87 8.40
N GLU A 262 -0.70 -19.99 7.78
CA GLU A 262 0.17 -20.86 6.98
C GLU A 262 0.79 -20.13 5.78
N HIS A 263 0.10 -19.13 5.22
CA HIS A 263 0.60 -18.29 4.12
C HIS A 263 1.17 -16.95 4.61
N GLY A 264 1.82 -16.93 5.78
CA GLY A 264 2.61 -15.79 6.23
C GLY A 264 1.82 -14.61 6.80
N VAL A 265 0.50 -14.73 6.98
CA VAL A 265 -0.27 -13.69 7.68
C VAL A 265 0.15 -13.62 9.15
N ARG A 266 0.48 -12.42 9.60
CA ARG A 266 0.77 -12.09 11.01
C ARG A 266 -0.14 -11.00 11.57
N LEU A 267 -1.04 -10.47 10.75
CA LEU A 267 -2.01 -9.48 11.17
C LEU A 267 -3.36 -9.74 10.49
N ILE A 268 -4.34 -10.21 11.25
CA ILE A 268 -5.64 -10.61 10.71
C ILE A 268 -6.76 -9.84 11.38
N GLY A 269 -7.83 -9.49 10.68
CA GLY A 269 -9.03 -8.91 11.27
C GLY A 269 -10.20 -8.88 10.30
N GLY A 270 -11.10 -7.92 10.50
CA GLY A 270 -12.29 -7.77 9.68
C GLY A 270 -12.39 -6.41 8.99
N CYS A 271 -13.06 -6.37 7.84
CA CYS A 271 -13.44 -5.16 7.12
C CYS A 271 -14.96 -4.98 7.15
N CYS A 272 -15.64 -4.70 6.05
CA CYS A 272 -17.07 -4.41 6.02
C CYS A 272 -17.92 -5.59 6.49
N GLY A 273 -18.94 -5.29 7.31
CA GLY A 273 -19.85 -6.30 7.88
C GLY A 273 -19.34 -7.02 9.13
N THR A 274 -18.06 -6.88 9.48
CA THR A 274 -17.49 -7.56 10.65
C THR A 274 -17.74 -6.82 11.96
N THR A 275 -18.36 -7.50 12.91
CA THR A 275 -18.73 -7.00 14.25
C THR A 275 -17.81 -7.61 15.33
N PRO A 276 -17.91 -7.20 16.62
CA PRO A 276 -17.13 -7.77 17.70
C PRO A 276 -17.20 -9.31 17.79
N GLU A 277 -18.32 -9.92 17.39
CA GLU A 277 -18.50 -11.38 17.37
C GLU A 277 -17.53 -12.06 16.38
N PHE A 278 -17.24 -11.45 15.24
CA PHE A 278 -16.25 -11.97 14.28
C PHE A 278 -14.83 -11.90 14.86
N ILE A 279 -14.51 -10.82 15.56
CA ILE A 279 -13.20 -10.64 16.18
C ILE A 279 -13.00 -11.67 17.30
N SER A 280 -14.02 -11.91 18.12
CA SER A 280 -13.99 -12.98 19.14
C SER A 280 -13.81 -14.37 18.51
N ALA A 281 -14.45 -14.65 17.37
CA ALA A 281 -14.27 -15.92 16.66
C ALA A 281 -12.84 -16.07 16.12
N LEU A 282 -12.27 -15.03 15.50
CA LEU A 282 -10.87 -15.00 15.07
C LEU A 282 -9.90 -15.22 16.25
N ARG A 283 -10.13 -14.54 17.38
CA ARG A 283 -9.31 -14.72 18.59
C ARG A 283 -9.31 -16.17 19.05
N LYS A 284 -10.46 -16.84 19.02
CA LYS A 284 -10.59 -18.24 19.40
C LYS A 284 -9.71 -19.13 18.52
N GLU A 285 -9.80 -18.99 17.20
CA GLU A 285 -8.97 -19.75 16.25
C GLU A 285 -7.47 -19.49 16.46
N LEU A 286 -7.09 -18.22 16.64
CA LEU A 286 -5.68 -17.85 16.85
C LEU A 286 -5.06 -18.46 18.10
N ASN A 287 -5.85 -18.72 19.15
CA ASN A 287 -5.36 -19.36 20.37
C ASN A 287 -5.01 -20.84 20.17
N GLU A 288 -5.51 -21.46 19.09
CA GLU A 288 -5.29 -22.88 18.77
C GLU A 288 -4.21 -23.09 17.69
N ILE A 289 -3.77 -22.02 17.03
CA ILE A 289 -2.83 -22.08 15.91
C ILE A 289 -1.39 -21.90 16.37
N LYS A 290 -0.51 -22.81 15.95
CA LYS A 290 0.94 -22.64 16.06
C LYS A 290 1.45 -21.79 14.89
N VAL A 291 2.05 -20.64 15.21
CA VAL A 291 2.66 -19.73 14.23
C VAL A 291 3.99 -20.32 13.76
N GLN A 292 4.22 -20.30 12.45
CA GLN A 292 5.48 -20.73 11.83
C GLN A 292 6.45 -19.54 11.69
N ASP A 293 7.72 -19.79 11.43
CA ASP A 293 8.65 -18.71 11.08
C ASP A 293 8.33 -18.18 9.67
N LEU A 294 8.68 -16.92 9.41
CA LEU A 294 8.55 -16.35 8.06
C LEU A 294 9.66 -16.89 7.17
N GLU A 295 9.30 -17.31 5.96
CA GLU A 295 10.28 -17.73 4.95
C GLU A 295 11.02 -16.52 4.39
N LEU A 296 12.35 -16.55 4.43
CA LEU A 296 13.21 -15.56 3.79
C LEU A 296 13.37 -15.89 2.31
N ARG A 297 13.16 -14.89 1.44
CA ARG A 297 13.21 -15.01 -0.02
C ARG A 297 14.24 -14.05 -0.63
N SER A 298 14.69 -14.37 -1.84
CA SER A 298 15.60 -13.50 -2.59
C SER A 298 14.88 -12.20 -2.97
N ASN A 299 15.55 -11.07 -2.76
CA ASN A 299 15.02 -9.74 -3.06
C ASN A 299 15.48 -9.20 -4.43
N SER A 300 15.73 -10.11 -5.40
CA SER A 300 16.32 -9.83 -6.72
C SER A 300 15.31 -9.52 -7.83
N MET A 301 14.12 -9.03 -7.46
CA MET A 301 13.06 -8.74 -8.41
C MET A 301 13.02 -7.26 -8.80
N ILE A 302 12.72 -6.99 -10.07
CA ILE A 302 12.29 -5.69 -10.57
C ILE A 302 10.83 -5.78 -11.03
N ALA A 303 10.10 -4.68 -11.00
CA ALA A 303 8.69 -4.66 -11.33
C ALA A 303 8.29 -3.39 -12.08
N SER A 304 7.39 -3.52 -13.04
CA SER A 304 6.54 -2.42 -13.50
C SER A 304 5.22 -2.45 -12.74
N ALA A 305 4.29 -1.56 -13.08
CA ALA A 305 2.93 -1.60 -12.55
C ALA A 305 2.19 -2.91 -12.90
N PHE A 306 2.60 -3.66 -13.94
CA PHE A 306 1.78 -4.74 -14.50
C PHE A 306 2.43 -6.12 -14.44
N SER A 307 3.75 -6.17 -14.37
CA SER A 307 4.54 -7.40 -14.38
C SER A 307 5.82 -7.23 -13.55
N TYR A 308 6.38 -8.34 -13.11
CA TYR A 308 7.64 -8.41 -12.40
C TYR A 308 8.59 -9.41 -13.06
N LEU A 309 9.87 -9.26 -12.78
CA LEU A 309 10.95 -10.10 -13.30
C LEU A 309 11.93 -10.39 -12.17
N GLU A 310 12.22 -11.67 -11.96
CA GLU A 310 13.31 -12.11 -11.09
C GLU A 310 14.60 -12.21 -11.90
N LEU A 311 15.66 -11.52 -11.45
CA LEU A 311 16.94 -11.44 -12.16
C LEU A 311 17.89 -12.62 -11.89
N SER A 312 17.47 -13.63 -11.12
CA SER A 312 18.32 -14.75 -10.73
C SER A 312 18.49 -15.77 -11.88
N ASN A 313 19.74 -15.94 -12.35
CA ASN A 313 20.25 -17.07 -13.16
C ASN A 313 19.38 -17.55 -14.34
N LYS A 314 18.87 -16.63 -15.17
CA LYS A 314 18.17 -16.97 -16.43
C LYS A 314 18.77 -16.19 -17.60
N GLU A 315 18.70 -16.77 -18.80
CA GLU A 315 18.87 -15.99 -20.02
C GLU A 315 17.68 -15.03 -20.14
N LEU A 316 17.94 -13.73 -20.01
CA LEU A 316 16.93 -12.67 -20.07
C LEU A 316 16.96 -11.99 -21.44
N SER A 317 15.79 -11.78 -22.02
CA SER A 317 15.62 -10.93 -23.20
C SER A 317 15.53 -9.47 -22.77
N ILE A 318 16.62 -8.73 -22.94
CA ILE A 318 16.73 -7.31 -22.56
C ILE A 318 16.87 -6.45 -23.81
N GLU A 319 15.84 -5.68 -24.12
CA GLU A 319 15.93 -4.64 -25.14
C GLU A 319 16.67 -3.42 -24.57
N LYS A 320 17.45 -2.75 -25.41
CA LYS A 320 18.30 -1.63 -24.98
C LYS A 320 17.96 -0.35 -25.73
N LEU A 321 17.81 0.72 -24.99
CA LEU A 321 17.63 2.09 -25.47
C LEU A 321 18.79 2.95 -24.98
N PHE A 322 19.70 3.33 -25.87
CA PHE A 322 20.81 4.24 -25.57
C PHE A 322 20.43 5.65 -26.05
N ILE A 323 20.32 6.59 -25.12
CA ILE A 323 19.88 7.96 -25.42
C ILE A 323 21.01 8.73 -26.12
N ASN A 324 20.86 8.95 -27.43
CA ASN A 324 21.75 9.78 -28.25
C ASN A 324 21.27 11.24 -28.33
N ASP A 325 22.02 12.10 -29.03
CA ASP A 325 21.72 13.54 -29.12
C ASP A 325 20.33 13.86 -29.70
N ASP A 326 19.89 13.12 -30.73
CA ASP A 326 18.55 13.30 -31.31
C ASP A 326 17.46 12.92 -30.31
N MET A 327 17.65 11.82 -29.58
CA MET A 327 16.73 11.38 -28.53
C MET A 327 16.71 12.35 -27.34
N ARG A 328 17.83 13.00 -27.00
CA ARG A 328 17.86 14.07 -25.99
C ARG A 328 16.97 15.24 -26.41
N ASP A 329 17.00 15.62 -27.69
CA ASP A 329 16.11 16.67 -28.22
C ASP A 329 14.63 16.26 -28.14
N MET A 330 14.30 14.99 -28.44
CA MET A 330 12.95 14.45 -28.25
C MET A 330 12.50 14.53 -26.78
N LEU A 331 13.36 14.13 -25.83
CA LEU A 331 13.07 14.23 -24.40
C LEU A 331 12.79 15.68 -23.97
N ARG A 332 13.61 16.64 -24.44
CA ARG A 332 13.42 18.08 -24.14
C ARG A 332 12.11 18.63 -24.70
N LYS A 333 11.67 18.13 -25.86
CA LYS A 333 10.44 18.55 -26.53
C LYS A 333 9.19 17.82 -26.03
N GLY A 334 9.34 16.84 -25.14
CA GLY A 334 8.23 16.02 -24.65
C GLY A 334 7.75 14.96 -25.66
N ASP A 335 8.54 14.63 -26.69
CA ASP A 335 8.16 13.64 -27.71
C ASP A 335 8.41 12.18 -27.23
N PHE A 336 7.87 11.86 -26.06
CA PHE A 336 8.09 10.57 -25.39
C PHE A 336 7.42 9.42 -26.13
N TYR A 337 6.27 9.65 -26.76
CA TYR A 337 5.55 8.61 -27.50
C TYR A 337 6.38 8.12 -28.68
N SER A 338 6.94 9.02 -29.50
CA SER A 338 7.75 8.65 -30.66
C SER A 338 9.04 7.94 -30.25
N LEU A 339 9.62 8.33 -29.11
CA LEU A 339 10.78 7.67 -28.53
C LEU A 339 10.49 6.21 -28.11
N LEU A 340 9.30 5.95 -27.57
CA LEU A 340 8.99 4.69 -26.88
C LEU A 340 8.08 3.74 -27.67
N GLN A 341 7.43 4.18 -28.75
CA GLN A 341 6.43 3.38 -29.49
C GLN A 341 6.98 2.05 -30.03
N ALA A 342 8.28 1.99 -30.37
CA ALA A 342 8.93 0.78 -30.85
C ALA A 342 8.93 -0.34 -29.80
N TYR A 343 8.87 0.01 -28.52
CA TYR A 343 8.92 -0.93 -27.39
C TYR A 343 7.53 -1.39 -26.91
N LYS A 344 6.43 -0.79 -27.41
CA LYS A 344 5.06 -1.08 -26.95
C LYS A 344 4.66 -2.56 -27.06
N ALA A 345 5.11 -3.22 -28.14
CA ALA A 345 4.80 -4.63 -28.43
C ALA A 345 6.06 -5.50 -28.55
N ALA A 346 7.22 -4.99 -28.13
CA ALA A 346 8.46 -5.74 -28.20
C ALA A 346 8.40 -6.96 -27.26
N LYS A 347 8.88 -8.10 -27.77
CA LYS A 347 8.97 -9.34 -26.99
C LYS A 347 10.26 -9.31 -26.18
N MET A 348 10.15 -8.76 -24.97
CA MET A 348 11.25 -8.61 -24.01
C MET A 348 10.79 -8.96 -22.60
N ASP A 349 11.75 -9.29 -21.74
CA ASP A 349 11.54 -9.48 -20.31
C ASP A 349 11.61 -8.15 -19.58
N CYS A 350 12.56 -7.29 -19.94
CA CYS A 350 12.68 -5.92 -19.45
C CYS A 350 13.27 -4.97 -20.52
N LEU A 351 13.12 -3.67 -20.28
CA LEU A 351 13.73 -2.63 -21.08
C LEU A 351 14.86 -1.96 -20.28
N PHE A 352 16.05 -1.94 -20.85
CA PHE A 352 17.19 -1.18 -20.34
C PHE A 352 17.28 0.18 -21.02
N ILE A 353 17.34 1.25 -20.24
CA ILE A 353 17.49 2.63 -20.74
C ILE A 353 18.78 3.23 -20.18
N ASP A 354 19.71 3.56 -21.08
CA ASP A 354 20.96 4.23 -20.75
C ASP A 354 20.87 5.71 -21.15
N PHE A 355 20.73 6.57 -20.14
CA PHE A 355 20.74 8.02 -20.30
C PHE A 355 22.17 8.58 -20.43
N GLY A 356 23.21 7.77 -20.19
CA GLY A 356 24.61 8.21 -20.24
C GLY A 356 24.91 9.38 -19.30
N ASP A 357 25.67 10.34 -19.82
CA ASP A 357 26.10 11.57 -19.13
C ASP A 357 25.06 12.71 -19.17
N MET A 358 23.83 12.42 -19.58
CA MET A 358 22.76 13.40 -19.68
C MET A 358 22.55 14.13 -18.36
N SER A 359 22.55 15.46 -18.42
CA SER A 359 22.36 16.35 -17.26
C SER A 359 21.17 17.28 -17.44
N GLU A 360 20.61 17.35 -18.65
CA GLU A 360 19.48 18.18 -18.99
C GLU A 360 18.19 17.64 -18.40
N THR A 361 17.36 18.52 -17.86
CA THR A 361 16.06 18.17 -17.31
C THR A 361 15.00 18.05 -18.41
N PHE A 362 14.08 17.11 -18.26
CA PHE A 362 12.83 16.97 -19.03
C PHE A 362 11.67 16.68 -18.07
N ASP A 363 10.45 16.63 -18.59
CA ASP A 363 9.29 16.22 -17.78
C ASP A 363 9.35 14.71 -17.50
N VAL A 364 9.94 14.35 -16.37
CA VAL A 364 10.10 12.95 -15.94
C VAL A 364 8.74 12.32 -15.61
N TRP A 365 7.78 13.10 -15.12
CA TRP A 365 6.44 12.58 -14.81
C TRP A 365 5.73 12.16 -16.09
N GLU A 366 5.71 13.01 -17.11
CA GLU A 366 5.09 12.71 -18.39
C GLU A 366 5.82 11.58 -19.13
N PHE A 367 7.16 11.53 -19.06
CA PHE A 367 7.94 10.41 -19.57
C PHE A 367 7.57 9.09 -18.88
N ILE A 368 7.51 9.07 -17.54
CA ILE A 368 7.18 7.87 -16.76
C ILE A 368 5.72 7.44 -16.99
N SER A 369 4.80 8.40 -17.10
CA SER A 369 3.40 8.14 -17.45
C SER A 369 3.30 7.51 -18.83
N THR A 370 4.02 8.05 -19.80
CA THR A 370 4.05 7.54 -21.19
C THR A 370 4.67 6.15 -21.27
N ILE A 371 5.83 5.93 -20.64
CA ILE A 371 6.48 4.61 -20.67
C ILE A 371 5.66 3.57 -19.93
N SER A 372 5.02 3.90 -18.81
CA SER A 372 4.14 2.97 -18.07
C SER A 372 2.89 2.61 -18.87
N TYR A 373 2.42 3.54 -19.72
CA TYR A 373 1.32 3.28 -20.65
C TYR A 373 1.74 2.33 -21.78
N LEU A 374 2.90 2.57 -22.41
CA LEU A 374 3.36 1.83 -23.58
C LEU A 374 4.05 0.51 -23.24
N VAL A 375 4.92 0.52 -22.23
CA VAL A 375 5.80 -0.60 -21.87
C VAL A 375 5.34 -1.21 -20.55
N LYS A 376 4.73 -2.39 -20.64
CA LYS A 376 4.21 -3.14 -19.47
C LYS A 376 5.27 -4.02 -18.78
N LYS A 377 6.54 -3.85 -19.16
CA LYS A 377 7.68 -4.64 -18.70
C LYS A 377 8.51 -3.84 -17.68
N PRO A 378 9.18 -4.50 -16.73
CA PRO A 378 10.06 -3.82 -15.78
C PRO A 378 11.17 -3.04 -16.48
N LEU A 379 11.70 -2.02 -15.80
CA LEU A 379 12.78 -1.18 -16.31
C LEU A 379 14.09 -1.43 -15.57
N ILE A 380 15.19 -1.33 -16.32
CA ILE A 380 16.54 -1.11 -15.80
C ILE A 380 17.02 0.23 -16.36
N ILE A 381 17.64 1.06 -15.52
CA ILE A 381 18.18 2.36 -15.94
C ILE A 381 19.66 2.49 -15.60
N LYS A 382 20.36 3.29 -16.41
CA LYS A 382 21.70 3.80 -16.14
C LYS A 382 21.73 5.29 -16.47
N CYS A 383 22.25 6.10 -15.57
CA CYS A 383 22.36 7.55 -15.76
C CYS A 383 23.38 8.12 -14.77
N ASP A 384 24.22 9.05 -15.25
CA ASP A 384 25.18 9.75 -14.39
C ASP A 384 24.51 10.87 -13.57
N SER A 385 23.37 11.40 -14.02
CA SER A 385 22.63 12.44 -13.32
C SER A 385 21.77 11.88 -12.18
N ILE A 386 22.13 12.25 -10.96
CA ILE A 386 21.41 11.91 -9.73
C ILE A 386 19.97 12.43 -9.77
N GLU A 387 19.77 13.63 -10.30
CA GLU A 387 18.44 14.26 -10.35
C GLU A 387 17.47 13.47 -11.25
N ILE A 388 17.96 12.99 -12.40
CA ILE A 388 17.14 12.18 -13.31
C ILE A 388 16.81 10.84 -12.66
N VAL A 389 17.80 10.17 -12.05
CA VAL A 389 17.56 8.90 -11.36
C VAL A 389 16.56 9.09 -10.22
N ASP A 390 16.74 10.07 -9.34
CA ASP A 390 15.84 10.36 -8.22
C ASP A 390 14.39 10.59 -8.68
N LYS A 391 14.18 11.41 -9.70
CA LYS A 391 12.85 11.66 -10.25
C LYS A 391 12.23 10.40 -10.87
N ILE A 392 13.01 9.60 -11.61
CA ILE A 392 12.53 8.32 -12.15
C ILE A 392 12.12 7.40 -11.00
N LEU A 393 12.93 7.30 -9.94
CA LEU A 393 12.64 6.47 -8.78
C LEU A 393 11.39 6.91 -8.01
N ARG A 394 11.19 8.22 -7.87
CA ARG A 394 10.00 8.79 -7.26
C ARG A 394 8.75 8.40 -8.05
N TYR A 395 8.74 8.64 -9.35
CA TYR A 395 7.52 8.54 -10.15
C TYR A 395 7.25 7.14 -10.73
N TYR A 396 8.26 6.30 -10.95
CA TYR A 396 8.09 5.00 -11.61
C TYR A 396 7.18 4.05 -10.80
N PRO A 397 6.02 3.61 -11.33
CA PRO A 397 5.01 2.85 -10.58
C PRO A 397 5.41 1.37 -10.46
N GLY A 398 6.58 1.11 -9.89
CA GLY A 398 7.20 -0.20 -9.83
C GLY A 398 8.48 -0.19 -9.01
N ARG A 399 9.32 -1.19 -9.27
CA ARG A 399 10.67 -1.34 -8.72
C ARG A 399 11.67 -1.41 -9.86
N VAL A 400 12.47 -0.37 -10.01
CA VAL A 400 13.46 -0.29 -11.11
C VAL A 400 14.79 -0.93 -10.70
N GLY A 401 15.49 -1.50 -11.68
CA GLY A 401 16.91 -1.84 -11.56
C GLY A 401 17.78 -0.62 -11.89
N VAL A 402 18.79 -0.31 -11.08
CA VAL A 402 19.70 0.81 -11.32
C VAL A 402 21.12 0.27 -11.49
N VAL A 403 21.71 0.50 -12.66
CA VAL A 403 23.14 0.26 -12.90
C VAL A 403 23.91 1.53 -12.57
N LEU A 404 24.82 1.44 -11.60
CA LEU A 404 25.65 2.58 -11.19
C LEU A 404 26.80 2.80 -12.16
N SER A 405 27.05 4.04 -12.54
CA SER A 405 28.30 4.42 -13.20
C SER A 405 29.41 4.57 -12.17
N ASN A 406 30.64 4.21 -12.56
CA ASN A 406 31.85 4.27 -11.71
C ASN A 406 32.17 5.70 -11.18
N THR A 407 31.53 6.72 -11.73
CA THR A 407 31.71 8.15 -11.42
C THR A 407 30.66 8.69 -10.45
N SER A 408 29.64 7.91 -10.09
CA SER A 408 28.52 8.41 -9.30
C SER A 408 28.79 8.40 -7.79
N ASN A 409 28.79 9.57 -7.16
CA ASN A 409 28.72 9.75 -5.69
C ASN A 409 27.32 9.45 -5.14
N LEU A 410 26.58 8.55 -5.79
CA LEU A 410 25.20 8.22 -5.45
C LEU A 410 25.17 7.49 -4.11
N SER A 411 24.47 8.04 -3.12
CA SER A 411 24.31 7.35 -1.85
C SER A 411 23.38 6.16 -2.09
N ARG A 412 23.85 4.95 -1.77
CA ARG A 412 23.02 3.72 -1.82
C ARG A 412 21.74 3.87 -1.01
N ASP A 413 21.72 4.77 -0.04
CA ASP A 413 20.59 5.01 0.85
C ASP A 413 19.43 5.75 0.14
N GLN A 414 19.73 6.67 -0.77
CA GLN A 414 18.69 7.34 -1.58
C GLN A 414 17.95 6.34 -2.48
N PHE A 415 18.66 5.37 -3.05
CA PHE A 415 18.03 4.32 -3.85
C PHE A 415 17.17 3.36 -3.02
N LYS A 416 17.64 3.04 -1.82
CA LYS A 416 16.87 2.23 -0.87
C LYS A 416 15.60 2.95 -0.42
N HIS A 417 15.58 4.28 -0.35
CA HIS A 417 14.38 5.06 -0.02
C HIS A 417 13.23 4.76 -0.96
N TYR A 418 13.49 4.72 -2.26
CA TYR A 418 12.50 4.41 -3.31
C TYR A 418 12.43 2.93 -3.69
N GLY A 419 13.16 2.06 -2.99
CA GLY A 419 13.13 0.62 -3.21
C GLY A 419 13.83 0.09 -4.46
N ALA A 420 14.70 0.89 -5.09
CA ALA A 420 15.42 0.46 -6.28
C ALA A 420 16.33 -0.76 -5.99
N LEU A 421 16.51 -1.62 -7.01
CA LEU A 421 17.46 -2.72 -6.95
C LEU A 421 18.77 -2.30 -7.63
N ILE A 422 19.89 -2.34 -6.90
CA ILE A 422 21.19 -1.99 -7.45
C ILE A 422 21.78 -3.17 -8.22
N LEU A 423 22.21 -2.90 -9.45
CA LEU A 423 22.73 -3.89 -10.39
C LEU A 423 24.15 -3.52 -10.84
N ASN A 424 24.94 -4.52 -11.21
CA ASN A 424 26.20 -4.34 -11.92
C ASN A 424 25.96 -4.18 -13.44
N ASP A 425 27.01 -3.91 -14.23
CA ASP A 425 26.91 -3.79 -15.70
C ASP A 425 26.46 -5.09 -16.42
N LYS A 426 26.42 -6.22 -15.71
CA LYS A 426 25.86 -7.50 -16.19
C LYS A 426 24.40 -7.69 -15.78
N PHE A 427 23.78 -6.68 -15.19
CA PHE A 427 22.41 -6.70 -14.66
C PHE A 427 22.18 -7.69 -13.51
N GLU A 428 23.25 -8.06 -12.80
CA GLU A 428 23.16 -8.92 -11.62
C GLU A 428 23.00 -8.06 -10.36
N PRO A 429 22.14 -8.47 -9.40
CA PRO A 429 21.99 -7.79 -8.12
C PRO A 429 23.33 -7.67 -7.38
N THR A 430 23.64 -6.47 -6.88
CA THR A 430 24.80 -6.24 -6.01
C THR A 430 24.37 -6.23 -4.54
N VAL A 431 25.22 -6.79 -3.67
CA VAL A 431 25.00 -6.83 -2.20
C VAL A 431 25.07 -5.44 -1.56
#